data_AF-A0A359LTN9-F1
#
_entry.id   AF-A0A359LTN9-F1
#
_cell.length_a   1.000
_cell.length_b   1.000
_cell.length_c   1.000
_cell.angle_alpha   90.00
_cell.angle_beta   90.00
_cell.angle_gamma   90.00
#
_symmetry.space_group_name_H-M   'P 1'
#
loop_
_entity.id
_entity.type
_entity.pdbx_description
1 polymer ?
#
loop_
_entity_poly.entity_id
_entity_poly.type
_entity_poly.pdbx_seq_one_letter_code
_entity_poly.pdbx_strand_id
1 'polypeptide(L)'
;DAALTAAIENSNGNIWIEFLLRCRFGVSPTNGYWNLYIIRGHDIGSGVAYEDGAGGTTPTIPARAPDAVIAVRADTGQQLIHVPGILAPPEDFKILLENKSGQTTTNTDNENELWSRFYSEEVQ
;
A
#
# COMPACT_ATOMS: atom_id res chain seq x y z
N ASP A 1 12.43 2.30 -3.89
CA ASP A 1 11.33 3.27 -4.07
C ASP A 1 10.20 2.94 -3.11
N ALA A 2 9.61 3.93 -2.47
CA ALA A 2 8.44 3.75 -1.61
C ALA A 2 7.46 4.89 -1.83
N ALA A 3 6.17 4.59 -1.79
CA ALA A 3 5.08 5.55 -1.93
C ALA A 3 4.14 5.42 -0.73
N LEU A 4 3.83 6.56 -0.11
CA LEU A 4 2.94 6.65 1.04
C LEU A 4 1.74 7.52 0.68
N THR A 5 0.54 7.07 1.02
CA THR A 5 -0.68 7.87 0.84
C THR A 5 -0.81 8.92 1.95
N ALA A 6 -1.69 9.89 1.73
CA ALA A 6 -2.25 10.65 2.84
C ALA A 6 -3.00 9.72 3.82
N ALA A 7 -3.32 10.25 5.00
CA ALA A 7 -4.22 9.60 5.94
C ALA A 7 -5.57 9.32 5.28
N ILE A 8 -6.07 8.11 5.53
CA ILE A 8 -7.41 7.66 5.19
C ILE A 8 -8.17 7.65 6.51
N GLU A 9 -9.18 8.51 6.58
CA GLU A 9 -10.08 8.56 7.72
C GLU A 9 -10.95 7.30 7.75
N ASN A 10 -10.98 6.62 8.89
CA ASN A 10 -11.82 5.44 9.06
C ASN A 10 -12.73 5.60 10.28
N SER A 11 -13.95 6.04 10.01
CA SER A 11 -15.02 6.13 11.01
C SER A 11 -15.96 4.92 11.04
N ASN A 12 -15.76 3.96 10.13
CA ASN A 12 -16.64 2.81 9.93
C ASN A 12 -16.18 1.56 10.70
N GLY A 13 -15.03 1.63 11.39
CA GLY A 13 -14.46 0.50 12.13
C GLY A 13 -13.88 -0.56 11.20
N ASN A 14 -14.28 -1.82 11.37
CA ASN A 14 -13.71 -2.94 10.62
C ASN A 14 -14.16 -2.91 9.15
N ILE A 15 -13.29 -2.46 8.28
CA ILE A 15 -13.49 -2.46 6.82
C ILE A 15 -12.47 -3.36 6.13
N TRP A 16 -12.88 -4.01 5.06
CA TRP A 16 -12.01 -4.75 4.16
C TRP A 16 -11.52 -3.84 3.03
N ILE A 17 -10.26 -4.03 2.64
CA ILE A 17 -9.63 -3.31 1.54
C ILE A 17 -9.08 -4.30 0.53
N GLU A 18 -9.59 -4.24 -0.69
CA GLU A 18 -8.97 -4.87 -1.85
C GLU A 18 -8.04 -3.89 -2.55
N PHE A 19 -6.95 -4.42 -3.14
CA PHE A 19 -6.02 -3.61 -3.90
C PHE A 19 -5.86 -4.12 -5.32
N LEU A 20 -5.68 -3.18 -6.24
CA LEU A 20 -5.28 -3.46 -7.60
C LEU A 20 -4.00 -2.67 -7.89
N LEU A 21 -2.89 -3.39 -8.04
CA LEU A 21 -1.60 -2.81 -8.40
C LEU A 21 -1.44 -2.87 -9.92
N ARG A 22 -1.33 -1.70 -10.54
CA ARG A 22 -0.80 -1.56 -11.89
C ARG A 22 0.66 -1.14 -11.79
N CYS A 23 1.57 -1.88 -12.41
CA CYS A 23 2.99 -1.52 -12.42
C CYS A 23 3.68 -1.88 -13.74
N ARG A 24 4.69 -1.09 -14.11
CA ARG A 24 5.55 -1.29 -15.27
C ARG A 24 7.00 -0.94 -14.91
N PHE A 25 7.91 -1.78 -15.38
CA PHE A 25 9.34 -1.63 -15.10
C PHE A 25 10.12 -1.32 -16.39
N GLY A 26 11.16 -0.50 -16.25
CA GLY A 26 12.05 -0.18 -17.38
C GLY A 26 12.99 -1.35 -17.71
N VAL A 27 13.25 -2.20 -16.71
CA VAL A 27 14.07 -3.40 -16.79
C VAL A 27 13.34 -4.51 -16.04
N SER A 28 13.49 -5.75 -16.50
CA SER A 28 12.84 -6.90 -15.88
C SER A 28 13.22 -7.03 -14.39
N PRO A 29 12.24 -7.12 -13.47
CA PRO A 29 12.45 -7.33 -12.04
C PRO A 29 13.40 -8.49 -11.73
N THR A 30 14.33 -8.29 -10.80
CA THR A 30 15.28 -9.33 -10.35
C THR A 30 14.83 -9.97 -9.03
N ASN A 31 14.19 -9.19 -8.17
CA ASN A 31 13.39 -9.67 -7.05
C ASN A 31 11.93 -9.42 -7.42
N GLY A 32 11.05 -10.41 -7.29
CA GLY A 32 9.75 -10.35 -7.95
C GLY A 32 8.62 -9.82 -7.08
N TYR A 33 8.77 -8.77 -6.26
CA TYR A 33 7.67 -8.33 -5.39
C TYR A 33 7.67 -6.88 -4.93
N TRP A 34 6.48 -6.43 -4.50
CA TRP A 34 6.24 -5.23 -3.70
C TRP A 34 5.77 -5.63 -2.30
N ASN A 35 6.14 -4.83 -1.31
CA ASN A 35 5.56 -4.92 0.02
C ASN A 35 4.45 -3.88 0.15
N LEU A 36 3.32 -4.28 0.72
CA LEU A 36 2.22 -3.40 1.08
C LEU A 36 2.08 -3.38 2.60
N TYR A 37 2.02 -2.18 3.16
CA TYR A 37 1.80 -1.94 4.57
C TYR A 37 0.59 -1.03 4.77
N ILE A 38 -0.28 -1.42 5.71
CA ILE A 38 -1.32 -0.56 6.27
C ILE A 38 -0.75 0.09 7.52
N ILE A 39 -0.35 1.35 7.40
CA ILE A 39 0.26 2.15 8.45
C ILE A 39 -0.82 2.52 9.46
N ARG A 40 -0.79 1.89 10.63
CA ARG A 40 -1.74 2.14 11.70
C ARG A 40 -1.51 3.53 12.30
N GLY A 41 -2.58 4.31 12.41
CA GLY A 41 -2.66 5.49 13.27
C GLY A 41 -3.25 5.12 14.63
N HIS A 42 -2.88 5.85 15.67
CA HIS A 42 -3.51 5.79 16.98
C HIS A 42 -3.84 7.18 17.49
N ASP A 43 -5.08 7.39 17.95
CA ASP A 43 -5.45 8.65 18.59
C ASP A 43 -4.80 8.76 19.97
N ILE A 44 -3.98 9.80 20.14
CA ILE A 44 -3.28 10.10 21.39
C ILE A 44 -3.84 11.34 22.10
N GLY A 45 -5.03 11.81 21.72
CA GLY A 45 -5.74 12.96 22.30
C GLY A 45 -5.25 14.32 21.80
N SER A 46 -4.00 14.43 21.34
CA SER A 46 -3.46 15.63 20.68
C SER A 46 -3.40 15.51 19.14
N GLY A 47 -3.94 14.42 18.59
CA GLY A 47 -3.86 14.07 17.17
C GLY A 47 -3.62 12.57 16.98
N VAL A 48 -3.37 12.16 15.73
CA VAL A 48 -3.10 10.76 15.36
C VAL A 48 -1.59 10.53 15.25
N ALA A 49 -1.08 9.56 16.02
CA ALA A 49 0.29 9.09 15.92
C ALA A 49 0.35 7.87 14.99
N TYR A 50 1.13 7.96 13.91
CA TYR A 50 1.29 6.87 12.94
C TYR A 50 2.54 6.02 13.22
N GLU A 51 2.47 4.72 12.91
CA GLU A 51 3.59 3.77 13.11
C GLU A 51 4.84 4.11 12.28
N ASP A 52 4.70 4.90 11.21
CA ASP A 52 5.81 5.42 10.39
C ASP A 52 6.60 6.55 11.08
N GLY A 53 6.19 6.95 12.28
CA GLY A 53 6.86 7.95 13.11
C GLY A 53 6.77 9.38 12.56
N ALA A 54 5.96 9.65 11.53
CA ALA A 54 6.02 10.92 10.82
C ALA A 54 4.65 11.53 10.44
N GLY A 55 4.53 12.83 10.72
CA GLY A 55 3.72 13.78 9.96
C GLY A 55 4.45 14.33 8.72
N GLY A 56 5.50 13.65 8.25
CA GLY A 56 6.31 14.03 7.08
C GLY A 56 5.96 13.23 5.83
N THR A 57 6.39 13.71 4.66
CA THR A 57 6.09 13.12 3.34
C THR A 57 7.04 11.99 2.92
N THR A 58 8.13 11.77 3.65
CA THR A 58 9.09 10.69 3.37
C THR A 58 8.62 9.40 4.04
N PRO A 59 8.43 8.30 3.30
CA PRO A 59 7.97 7.05 3.89
C PRO A 59 9.03 6.41 4.79
N THR A 60 8.67 6.12 6.04
CA THR A 60 9.44 5.23 6.92
C THR A 60 8.87 3.83 6.83
N ILE A 61 9.70 2.84 6.49
CA ILE A 61 9.27 1.44 6.45
C ILE A 61 9.12 0.89 7.88
N PRO A 62 7.96 0.36 8.28
CA PRO A 62 7.75 -0.20 9.62
C PRO A 62 8.68 -1.39 9.91
N ALA A 63 9.12 -1.52 11.16
CA ALA A 63 9.93 -2.65 11.64
C ALA A 63 9.09 -3.91 11.94
N ARG A 64 8.14 -4.23 11.07
CA ARG A 64 7.26 -5.41 11.14
C ARG A 64 7.12 -6.04 9.76
N ALA A 65 6.53 -7.24 9.71
CA ALA A 65 6.17 -7.87 8.44
C ALA A 65 5.16 -7.00 7.65
N PRO A 66 5.23 -7.01 6.31
CA PRO A 66 4.22 -6.36 5.48
C PRO A 66 2.86 -7.03 5.66
N ASP A 67 1.79 -6.25 5.50
CA ASP A 67 0.41 -6.76 5.56
C ASP A 67 0.09 -7.58 4.29
N ALA A 68 0.74 -7.27 3.16
CA ALA A 68 0.75 -8.14 1.98
C ALA A 68 2.06 -8.06 1.19
N VAL A 69 2.39 -9.17 0.53
CA VAL A 69 3.47 -9.25 -0.46
C VAL A 69 2.84 -9.47 -1.83
N ILE A 70 3.08 -8.55 -2.75
CA ILE A 70 2.49 -8.55 -4.10
C ILE A 70 3.56 -9.02 -5.08
N ALA A 71 3.47 -10.27 -5.52
CA ALA A 71 4.40 -10.82 -6.49
C ALA A 71 4.21 -10.21 -7.89
N VAL A 72 5.31 -9.82 -8.53
CA VAL A 72 5.38 -9.37 -9.92
C VAL A 72 6.18 -10.39 -10.74
N ARG A 73 5.84 -10.51 -12.02
CA ARG A 73 6.60 -11.33 -12.96
C ARG A 73 7.88 -10.59 -13.36
N ALA A 74 8.91 -11.35 -13.73
CA ALA A 74 10.12 -10.84 -14.36
C ALA A 74 9.81 -10.43 -15.82
N ASP A 75 9.03 -9.36 -15.97
CA ASP A 75 8.53 -8.83 -17.23
C ASP A 75 8.53 -7.30 -17.20
N THR A 76 8.80 -6.67 -18.34
CA THR A 76 8.77 -5.21 -18.54
C THR A 76 7.43 -4.72 -19.09
N GLY A 77 6.54 -5.64 -19.50
CA GLY A 77 5.17 -5.31 -19.86
C GLY A 77 4.38 -4.74 -18.67
N GLN A 78 3.26 -4.09 -18.98
CA GLN A 78 2.32 -3.65 -17.95
C GLN A 78 1.76 -4.86 -17.21
N GLN A 79 1.87 -4.86 -15.89
CA GLN A 79 1.32 -5.88 -15.02
C GLN A 79 0.16 -5.32 -14.21
N LEU A 80 -0.89 -6.12 -14.06
CA LEU A 80 -2.06 -5.82 -13.25
C LEU A 80 -2.27 -6.97 -12.26
N ILE A 81 -2.20 -6.67 -10.97
CA ILE A 81 -2.21 -7.68 -9.91
C ILE A 81 -3.28 -7.33 -8.89
N HIS A 82 -4.20 -8.27 -8.66
CA HIS A 82 -5.25 -8.14 -7.65
C HIS A 82 -4.75 -8.72 -6.31
N VAL A 83 -4.88 -7.94 -5.25
CA VAL A 83 -4.63 -8.37 -3.87
C VAL A 83 -5.99 -8.55 -3.21
N PRO A 84 -6.27 -9.74 -2.64
CA PRO A 84 -7.54 -9.99 -1.97
C PRO A 84 -7.71 -9.10 -0.75
N GLY A 85 -8.95 -9.02 -0.25
CA GLY A 85 -9.32 -8.21 0.91
C GLY A 85 -8.38 -8.41 2.10
N ILE A 86 -7.85 -7.30 2.61
CA ILE A 86 -7.11 -7.20 3.86
C ILE A 86 -7.97 -6.41 4.85
N LEU A 87 -8.05 -6.88 6.09
CA LEU A 87 -8.75 -6.15 7.14
C LEU A 87 -7.97 -4.89 7.52
N ALA A 88 -8.60 -3.73 7.37
CA ALA A 88 -8.04 -2.46 7.81
C ALA A 88 -8.12 -2.34 9.34
N PRO A 89 -7.21 -1.56 9.97
CA PRO A 89 -7.41 -1.15 11.35
C PRO A 89 -8.70 -0.30 11.47
N PRO A 90 -9.37 -0.36 12.62
CA PRO A 90 -10.62 0.38 12.85
C PRO A 90 -10.42 1.90 13.01
N GLU A 91 -9.17 2.33 13.16
CA GLU A 91 -8.75 3.73 13.31
C GLU A 91 -8.18 4.25 11.98
N ASP A 92 -7.89 5.54 11.88
CA ASP A 92 -7.25 6.14 10.71
C ASP A 92 -5.94 5.44 10.35
N PHE A 93 -5.68 5.31 9.06
CA PHE A 93 -4.48 4.62 8.57
C PHE A 93 -3.91 5.28 7.32
N LYS A 94 -2.70 4.90 6.94
CA LYS A 94 -2.12 5.22 5.63
C LYS A 94 -1.77 3.93 4.90
N ILE A 95 -1.53 4.04 3.60
CA ILE A 95 -1.11 2.90 2.77
C ILE A 95 0.29 3.20 2.25
N LEU A 96 1.20 2.27 2.52
CA LEU A 96 2.58 2.33 2.10
C LEU A 96 2.86 1.17 1.14
N LEU A 97 3.38 1.51 -0.04
CA LEU A 97 3.85 0.56 -1.02
C LEU A 97 5.36 0.69 -1.17
N GLU A 98 6.10 -0.39 -0.90
CA GLU A 98 7.56 -0.44 -1.03
C GLU A 98 7.95 -1.34 -2.20
N ASN A 99 8.68 -0.78 -3.15
CA ASN A 99 9.25 -1.50 -4.26
C ASN A 99 10.46 -2.33 -3.80
N LYS A 100 10.28 -3.65 -3.73
CA LYS A 100 11.36 -4.61 -3.47
C LYS A 100 11.77 -5.36 -4.73
N SER A 101 11.41 -4.84 -5.91
CA SER A 101 11.62 -5.57 -7.15
C SER A 101 13.09 -5.62 -7.62
N GLY A 102 13.95 -4.83 -6.99
CA GLY A 102 15.33 -4.61 -7.42
C GLY A 102 15.45 -3.75 -8.67
N GLN A 103 14.35 -3.21 -9.21
CA GLN A 103 14.31 -2.35 -10.38
C GLN A 103 13.45 -1.11 -10.14
N THR A 104 13.79 -0.01 -10.82
CA THR A 104 12.99 1.22 -10.81
C THR A 104 11.80 1.08 -11.77
N THR A 105 10.65 1.63 -11.39
CA THR A 105 9.47 1.69 -12.26
C THR A 105 9.59 2.79 -13.31
N THR A 106 8.92 2.63 -14.46
CA THR A 106 8.77 3.73 -15.45
C THR A 106 7.58 4.57 -15.07
N ASN A 107 7.67 5.90 -15.13
CA ASN A 107 6.51 6.76 -14.81
C ASN A 107 6.24 7.79 -15.90
N THR A 108 6.36 7.38 -17.15
CA THR A 108 6.18 8.29 -18.29
C THR A 108 4.72 8.68 -18.48
N ASP A 109 3.78 7.73 -18.27
CA ASP A 109 2.35 7.90 -18.59
C ASP A 109 1.43 7.31 -17.51
N ASN A 110 1.63 7.64 -16.23
CA ASN A 110 0.84 7.08 -15.11
C ASN A 110 0.79 5.54 -15.09
N GLU A 111 1.90 4.92 -15.47
CA GLU A 111 1.99 3.46 -15.68
C GLU A 111 2.06 2.67 -14.37
N ASN A 112 2.20 3.36 -13.23
CA ASN A 112 2.13 2.75 -11.90
C ASN A 112 1.07 3.41 -11.05
N GLU A 113 0.06 2.65 -10.69
CA GLU A 113 -1.07 3.11 -9.90
C GLU A 113 -1.47 2.01 -8.91
N LEU A 114 -1.88 2.43 -7.71
CA LEU A 114 -2.49 1.56 -6.73
C LEU A 114 -3.93 2.03 -6.55
N TRP A 115 -4.88 1.17 -6.91
CA TRP A 115 -6.29 1.39 -6.58
C TRP A 115 -6.66 0.58 -5.36
N SER A 116 -7.58 1.13 -4.57
CA SER A 116 -8.15 0.47 -3.40
C SER A 116 -9.67 0.49 -3.50
N ARG A 117 -10.29 -0.59 -3.03
CA ARG A 117 -11.74 -0.69 -2.87
C ARG A 117 -12.05 -1.05 -1.43
N PHE A 118 -12.86 -0.21 -0.78
CA PHE A 118 -13.31 -0.41 0.59
C PHE A 118 -14.70 -1.03 0.61
N TYR A 119 -14.92 -2.01 1.48
CA TYR A 119 -16.23 -2.62 1.71
C TYR A 119 -16.34 -3.19 3.13
N SER A 120 -17.55 -3.28 3.66
CA SER A 120 -17.86 -3.98 4.92
C SER A 120 -18.60 -5.28 4.61
N GLU A 121 -18.57 -6.25 5.53
CA GLU A 121 -19.35 -7.49 5.43
C GLU A 121 -20.83 -7.32 5.78
N GLU A 122 -21.32 -6.08 5.95
CA GLU A 122 -22.75 -5.88 6.18
C GLU A 122 -23.54 -6.35 4.96
N VAL A 123 -24.16 -7.51 5.11
CA VAL A 123 -25.25 -7.97 4.26
C VAL A 123 -26.38 -6.95 4.43
N GLN A 124 -26.60 -6.13 3.39
CA GLN A 124 -27.83 -5.34 3.30
C GLN A 124 -29.06 -6.24 3.19
#